data_AF-A0A804LUK0-F1
#
_entry.id   AF-A0A804LUK0-F1
#
_cell.length_a   1.000
_cell.length_b   1.000
_cell.length_c   1.000
_cell.angle_alpha   90.00
_cell.angle_beta   90.00
_cell.angle_gamma   90.00
#
_symmetry.space_group_name_H-M   'P 1'
#
loop_
_entity.id
_entity.type
_entity.pdbx_description
1 polymer ?
#
loop_
_entity_poly.entity_id
_entity_poly.type
_entity_poly.pdbx_seq_one_letter_code
_entity_poly.pdbx_strand_id
1 'polypeptide(L)'
;MHSRYIPQQDPFSEGLYTFDIGQNDLAGEFYSRTEDQVIVSIPTILLEFENGLKKLYDQGARKFWIHNTGPLGCLPQNIALFGKDPSQLDELHCVAKHNRAAKLFNL
;
A
#
# COMPACT_ATOMS: atom_id res chain seq x y z
N MET A 1 10.56 -12.89 34.23
CA MET A 1 9.23 -12.37 34.60
C MET A 1 8.33 -12.01 33.40
N HIS A 2 8.78 -12.15 32.13
CA HIS A 2 8.01 -11.69 30.94
C HIS A 2 7.15 -12.77 30.26
N SER A 3 7.30 -14.05 30.61
CA SER A 3 6.62 -15.15 29.89
C SER A 3 5.10 -15.09 29.93
N ARG A 4 4.51 -14.38 30.89
CA ARG A 4 3.05 -14.22 31.02
C ARG A 4 2.43 -13.26 29.98
N TYR A 5 3.25 -12.44 29.32
CA TYR A 5 2.79 -11.43 28.35
C TYR A 5 3.13 -11.79 26.91
N ILE A 6 3.89 -12.88 26.69
CA ILE A 6 4.21 -13.35 25.35
C ILE A 6 3.10 -14.33 24.94
N PRO A 7 2.35 -14.06 23.85
CA PRO A 7 1.35 -14.99 23.35
C PRO A 7 1.98 -16.35 23.05
N GLN A 8 1.23 -17.42 23.31
CA GLN A 8 1.66 -18.76 22.92
C GLN A 8 1.79 -18.85 21.39
N GLN A 9 2.58 -19.80 20.89
CA GLN A 9 2.81 -19.93 19.45
C GLN A 9 1.55 -20.33 18.68
N ASP A 10 0.72 -21.19 19.25
CA ASP A 10 -0.48 -21.73 18.59
C ASP A 10 -1.44 -20.65 18.04
N PRO A 11 -1.78 -19.58 18.79
CA PRO A 11 -2.57 -18.46 18.28
C PRO A 11 -2.10 -17.84 16.96
N PHE A 12 -0.79 -17.83 16.67
CA PHE A 12 -0.29 -17.26 15.42
C PHE A 12 -0.75 -18.05 14.20
N SER A 13 -0.89 -19.38 14.31
CA SER A 13 -1.43 -20.20 13.22
C SER A 13 -2.93 -19.97 12.97
N GLU A 14 -3.65 -19.51 13.99
CA GLU A 14 -5.10 -19.25 13.92
C GLU A 14 -5.45 -17.80 13.57
N GLY A 15 -4.49 -16.88 13.74
CA GLY A 15 -4.65 -15.45 13.54
C GLY A 15 -4.97 -15.06 12.11
N LEU A 16 -5.75 -13.98 11.97
CA LEU A 16 -5.98 -13.30 10.70
C LEU A 16 -5.00 -12.14 10.56
N TYR A 17 -4.12 -12.24 9.58
CA TYR A 17 -3.09 -11.24 9.31
C TYR A 17 -3.61 -10.25 8.27
N THR A 18 -3.99 -9.06 8.73
CA THR A 18 -4.53 -7.98 7.89
C THR A 18 -3.41 -7.02 7.48
N PHE A 19 -3.29 -6.73 6.18
CA PHE A 19 -2.29 -5.81 5.63
C PHE A 19 -2.96 -4.66 4.89
N ASP A 20 -2.55 -3.43 5.19
CA ASP A 20 -2.88 -2.22 4.44
C ASP A 20 -1.56 -1.46 4.23
N ILE A 21 -0.95 -1.63 3.05
CA ILE A 21 0.42 -1.18 2.76
C ILE A 21 0.62 -0.85 1.27
N GLY A 22 1.67 -0.07 0.96
CA GLY A 22 2.04 0.34 -0.39
C GLY A 22 1.68 1.79 -0.73
N GLN A 23 0.70 2.37 -0.02
CA GLN A 23 0.21 3.71 -0.32
C GLN A 23 1.26 4.81 -0.06
N ASN A 24 2.11 4.64 0.96
CA ASN A 24 3.21 5.56 1.24
C ASN A 24 4.33 5.46 0.20
N ASP A 25 4.63 4.24 -0.27
CA ASP A 25 5.62 3.99 -1.31
C ASP A 25 5.24 4.71 -2.61
N LEU A 26 3.96 4.60 -3.01
CA LEU A 26 3.44 5.35 -4.16
C LEU A 26 3.45 6.86 -3.93
N ALA A 27 2.93 7.32 -2.78
CA ALA A 27 2.83 8.74 -2.46
C ALA A 27 4.21 9.42 -2.42
N GLY A 28 5.19 8.75 -1.80
CA GLY A 28 6.56 9.23 -1.67
C GLY A 28 7.24 9.42 -3.02
N GLU A 29 7.05 8.49 -3.96
CA GLU A 29 7.67 8.58 -5.27
C GLU A 29 7.15 9.77 -6.10
N PHE A 30 5.85 10.12 -5.98
CA PHE A 30 5.27 11.26 -6.70
C PHE A 30 5.89 12.63 -6.35
N TYR A 31 6.62 12.76 -5.24
CA TYR A 31 7.33 14.01 -4.91
C TYR A 31 8.52 14.30 -5.84
N SER A 32 9.11 13.27 -6.45
CA SER A 32 10.31 13.43 -7.28
C SER A 32 10.25 12.72 -8.63
N ARG A 33 9.21 11.93 -8.89
CA ARG A 33 9.08 11.11 -10.10
C ARG A 33 7.82 11.40 -10.92
N THR A 34 7.88 11.08 -12.20
CA THR A 34 6.72 11.10 -13.11
C THR A 34 5.79 9.91 -12.86
N GLU A 35 4.55 9.96 -13.38
CA GLU A 35 3.60 8.85 -13.29
C GLU A 35 4.18 7.54 -13.84
N ASP A 36 4.80 7.57 -15.02
CA ASP A 36 5.42 6.38 -15.64
C ASP A 36 6.52 5.78 -14.75
N GLN A 37 7.34 6.63 -14.13
CA GLN A 37 8.40 6.19 -13.24
C GLN A 37 7.85 5.57 -11.94
N VAL A 38 6.74 6.08 -11.42
CA VAL A 38 6.02 5.48 -10.28
C VAL A 38 5.41 4.14 -10.68
N ILE A 39 4.78 4.06 -11.86
CA ILE A 39 4.19 2.80 -12.35
C ILE A 39 5.27 1.72 -12.53
N VAL A 40 6.44 2.08 -13.05
CA VAL A 40 7.58 1.17 -13.22
C VAL A 40 8.13 0.66 -11.87
N SER A 41 7.92 1.37 -10.75
CA SER A 41 8.38 0.89 -9.43
C SER A 41 7.41 -0.10 -8.77
N ILE A 42 6.15 -0.17 -9.21
CA ILE A 42 5.11 -1.03 -8.61
C ILE A 42 5.54 -2.50 -8.48
N PRO A 43 6.10 -3.17 -9.53
CA PRO A 43 6.51 -4.56 -9.42
C PRO A 43 7.54 -4.80 -8.31
N THR A 44 8.46 -3.86 -8.10
CA THR A 44 9.47 -3.95 -7.03
C THR A 44 8.83 -3.82 -5.66
N ILE A 45 7.87 -2.90 -5.48
CA ILE A 45 7.14 -2.74 -4.22
C ILE A 45 6.35 -4.02 -3.90
N LEU A 46 5.66 -4.59 -4.89
CA LEU A 46 4.90 -5.82 -4.73
C LEU A 46 5.80 -7.03 -4.43
N LEU A 47 6.98 -7.10 -5.03
CA LEU A 47 7.95 -8.16 -4.74
C LEU A 47 8.42 -8.11 -3.26
N GLU A 48 8.70 -6.93 -2.73
CA GLU A 48 9.04 -6.77 -1.31
C GLU A 48 7.89 -7.15 -0.39
N PHE A 49 6.66 -6.78 -0.76
CA PHE A 49 5.47 -7.18 -0.02
C PHE A 49 5.27 -8.70 -0.04
N GLU A 50 5.41 -9.35 -1.20
CA GLU A 50 5.32 -10.81 -1.36
C GLU A 50 6.39 -11.52 -0.51
N ASN A 51 7.62 -11.00 -0.49
CA ASN A 51 8.70 -11.53 0.35
C ASN A 51 8.36 -11.43 1.85
N GLY A 52 7.71 -10.34 2.28
CA GLY A 52 7.20 -10.19 3.63
C GLY A 52 6.13 -11.23 3.98
N LEU A 53 5.17 -11.45 3.08
CA LEU A 53 4.13 -12.47 3.25
C LEU A 53 4.71 -13.88 3.34
N LYS A 54 5.69 -14.21 2.48
CA LYS A 54 6.41 -15.49 2.53
C LYS A 54 7.07 -15.72 3.89
N LYS A 55 7.78 -14.70 4.43
CA LYS A 55 8.39 -14.80 5.76
C LYS A 55 7.36 -15.09 6.85
N LEU A 56 6.20 -14.43 6.83
CA LEU A 56 5.13 -14.70 7.79
C LEU A 56 4.54 -16.09 7.63
N TYR A 57 4.35 -16.51 6.38
CA TYR A 57 3.91 -17.87 6.07
C TYR A 57 4.88 -18.91 6.64
N ASP A 58 6.18 -18.71 6.48
CA ASP A 58 7.21 -19.59 7.04
C ASP A 58 7.19 -19.62 8.58
N GLN A 59 6.69 -18.56 9.22
CA GLN A 59 6.49 -18.48 10.68
C GLN A 59 5.13 -18.99 11.17
N GLY A 60 4.34 -19.62 10.29
CA GLY A 60 3.07 -20.27 10.67
C GLY A 60 1.82 -19.45 10.38
N ALA A 61 1.91 -18.23 9.86
CA ALA A 61 0.73 -17.47 9.43
C ALA A 61 0.02 -18.18 8.27
N ARG A 62 -1.31 -18.32 8.35
CA ARG A 62 -2.09 -19.05 7.32
C ARG A 62 -3.28 -18.28 6.75
N LYS A 63 -3.84 -17.33 7.50
CA LYS A 63 -5.02 -16.55 7.08
C LYS A 63 -4.59 -15.12 6.83
N PHE A 64 -4.72 -14.66 5.60
CA PHE A 64 -4.30 -13.33 5.19
C PHE A 64 -5.51 -12.56 4.67
N TRP A 65 -5.61 -11.29 5.04
CA TRP A 65 -6.50 -10.32 4.42
C TRP A 65 -5.63 -9.17 3.95
N ILE A 66 -5.56 -9.00 2.63
CA ILE A 66 -4.79 -7.93 2.01
C ILE A 66 -5.76 -6.85 1.54
N HIS A 67 -5.59 -5.63 2.05
CA HIS A 67 -6.32 -4.46 1.60
C HIS A 67 -5.64 -3.86 0.37
N ASN A 68 -6.47 -3.47 -0.58
CA ASN A 68 -6.05 -2.60 -1.67
C ASN A 68 -5.77 -1.20 -1.13
N THR A 69 -4.85 -0.49 -1.79
CA THR A 69 -4.62 0.93 -1.51
C THR A 69 -5.87 1.75 -1.84
N GLY A 70 -6.13 2.77 -1.02
CA GLY A 70 -7.25 3.68 -1.19
C GLY A 70 -7.08 4.63 -2.39
N PRO A 71 -8.06 5.52 -2.62
CA PRO A 71 -7.99 6.51 -3.69
C PRO A 71 -6.94 7.59 -3.36
N LEU A 72 -5.67 7.29 -3.65
CA LEU A 72 -4.50 8.08 -3.27
C LEU A 72 -4.61 9.54 -3.71
N GLY A 73 -5.15 9.80 -4.91
CA GLY A 73 -5.32 11.15 -5.43
C GLY A 73 -6.37 11.98 -4.71
N CYS A 74 -7.24 11.35 -3.90
CA CYS A 74 -8.27 12.02 -3.13
C CYS A 74 -7.79 12.42 -1.71
N LEU A 75 -6.56 12.06 -1.32
CA LEU A 75 -6.02 12.52 -0.05
C LEU A 75 -5.85 14.04 -0.05
N PRO A 76 -6.31 14.77 0.99
CA PRO A 76 -6.22 16.23 1.04
C PRO A 76 -4.80 16.76 0.80
N GLN A 77 -3.79 16.06 1.30
CA GLN A 77 -2.38 16.40 1.07
C GLN A 77 -2.00 16.34 -0.43
N ASN A 78 -2.40 15.28 -1.13
CA ASN A 78 -2.08 15.12 -2.55
C ASN A 78 -2.83 16.13 -3.41
N ILE A 79 -4.10 16.41 -3.09
CA ILE A 79 -4.86 17.49 -3.74
C ILE A 79 -4.17 18.84 -3.51
N ALA A 80 -3.79 19.14 -2.27
CA ALA A 80 -3.16 20.41 -1.93
C ALA A 80 -1.82 20.63 -2.65
N LEU A 81 -1.02 19.58 -2.84
CA LEU A 81 0.31 19.66 -3.44
C LEU A 81 0.29 19.50 -4.96
N PHE A 82 -0.43 18.51 -5.49
CA PHE A 82 -0.38 18.10 -6.89
C PHE A 82 -1.63 18.50 -7.69
N GLY A 83 -2.71 18.89 -7.03
CA GLY A 83 -3.99 19.29 -7.65
C GLY A 83 -4.09 20.77 -8.02
N LYS A 84 -2.98 21.45 -8.28
CA LYS A 84 -2.96 22.90 -8.60
C LYS A 84 -3.47 23.21 -10.01
N ASP A 85 -3.34 22.26 -10.92
CA ASP A 85 -3.85 22.36 -12.28
C ASP A 85 -5.17 21.56 -12.37
N PRO A 86 -6.32 22.22 -12.59
CA PRO A 86 -7.61 21.55 -12.72
C PRO A 86 -7.65 20.50 -13.83
N SER A 87 -6.82 20.61 -14.88
CA SER A 87 -6.75 19.61 -15.94
C SER A 87 -6.18 18.25 -15.48
N GLN A 88 -5.51 18.23 -14.32
CA GLN A 88 -4.92 17.02 -13.72
C GLN A 88 -5.88 16.32 -12.74
N LEU A 89 -7.08 16.88 -12.53
CA LEU A 89 -8.08 16.32 -11.64
C LEU A 89 -9.07 15.43 -12.41
N ASP A 90 -9.53 14.37 -11.75
CA ASP A 90 -10.65 13.56 -12.24
C ASP A 90 -12.02 14.19 -11.92
N GLU A 91 -13.10 13.53 -12.32
CA GLU A 91 -14.48 13.98 -12.13
C GLU A 91 -14.88 14.18 -10.65
N LEU A 92 -14.13 13.58 -9.72
CA LEU A 92 -14.33 13.72 -8.28
C LEU A 92 -13.39 14.76 -7.66
N HIS A 93 -12.68 15.53 -8.50
CA HIS A 93 -11.67 16.52 -8.10
C HIS A 93 -10.47 15.92 -7.38
N CYS A 94 -10.15 14.66 -7.66
CA CYS A 94 -8.97 13.99 -7.13
C CYS A 94 -7.82 14.00 -8.15
N VAL A 95 -6.57 13.91 -7.69
CA VAL A 95 -5.39 13.91 -8.57
C VAL A 95 -5.36 12.62 -9.39
N ALA A 96 -5.65 12.72 -10.69
CA ALA A 96 -5.95 11.57 -11.54
C ALA A 96 -4.77 10.58 -11.66
N LYS A 97 -3.54 11.10 -11.83
CA LYS A 97 -2.31 10.27 -11.93
C LYS A 97 -2.03 9.44 -10.68
N HIS A 98 -2.35 9.98 -9.49
CA HIS A 98 -2.17 9.23 -8.24
C HIS A 98 -3.20 8.10 -8.13
N ASN A 99 -4.45 8.38 -8.52
CA ASN A 99 -5.50 7.36 -8.56
C ASN A 99 -5.21 6.25 -9.59
N ARG A 100 -4.62 6.57 -10.74
CA ARG A 100 -4.19 5.56 -11.73
C ARG A 100 -3.09 4.66 -11.19
N ALA A 101 -2.05 5.22 -10.56
CA ALA A 101 -1.00 4.42 -9.93
C ALA A 101 -1.56 3.52 -8.81
N ALA A 102 -2.44 4.03 -7.95
CA ALA A 102 -3.10 3.23 -6.92
C ALA A 102 -3.94 2.09 -7.52
N LYS A 103 -4.70 2.36 -8.60
CA LYS A 103 -5.48 1.32 -9.30
C LYS A 103 -4.58 0.24 -9.90
N LEU A 104 -3.46 0.62 -10.52
CA LEU A 104 -2.49 -0.32 -11.09
C LEU A 104 -1.79 -1.17 -10.02
N PHE A 105 -1.50 -0.59 -8.85
CA PHE A 105 -0.94 -1.32 -7.71
C PHE A 105 -1.90 -2.39 -7.16
N ASN A 106 -3.21 -2.15 -7.30
CA ASN A 106 -4.27 -3.03 -6.80
C ASN A 106 -4.68 -4.15 -7.80
N LEU A 107 -3.96 -4.30 -8.92
CA LEU A 107 -4.18 -5.37 -9.91
C LEU A 107 -3.49 -6.67 -9.48
#